data_AF-A0A941WP92-F1
#
_entry.id   AF-A0A941WP92-F1
#
_cell.length_a   1.000
_cell.length_b   1.000
_cell.length_c   1.000
_cell.angle_alpha   90.00
_cell.angle_beta   90.00
_cell.angle_gamma   90.00
#
_symmetry.space_group_name_H-M   'P 1'
#
loop_
_entity.id
_entity.type
_entity.pdbx_description
1 polymer ?
#
loop_
_entity_poly.entity_id
_entity_poly.type
_entity_poly.pdbx_seq_one_letter_code
_entity_poly.pdbx_strand_id
1 'polypeptide(L)'
;MARAKIDETILEDVALTMSGGRLCLRWAADAWDGTLDSAAELLGVADELRELDADDMTVALYAVRGLASLRMDAEHATMEAVLCVDPMEVGAAEKPGQQIEQQGRELGAAIEAQSTALGKRIDGQEALLGAARVAARRTVAADADAMTADELAACVPLFDAWDGGSVAYAMGDVVAYSGALYRCAQAHTSQAGWTPDATRALWTPMGVSADDPEAVPEWVQPTGAHDAYAKGSHVMHNGTEWVSDLDANVWEPGVSGWTQVGGDAG
;
A
#
# COMPACT_ATOMS: atom_id res chain seq x y z
N MET A 1 -39.06 46.04 -2.63
CA MET A 1 -38.10 46.86 -1.87
C MET A 1 -36.77 46.13 -1.92
N ALA A 2 -35.63 46.82 -1.91
CA ALA A 2 -34.33 46.17 -1.98
C ALA A 2 -33.88 45.73 -0.58
N ARG A 3 -32.96 44.77 -0.51
CA ARG A 3 -32.38 44.28 0.74
C ARG A 3 -30.88 44.52 0.68
N ALA A 4 -30.27 44.89 1.80
CA ALA A 4 -28.83 45.13 1.85
C ALA A 4 -28.18 44.23 2.90
N LYS A 5 -27.20 43.41 2.48
CA LYS A 5 -26.38 42.61 3.40
C LYS A 5 -25.05 43.32 3.65
N ILE A 6 -24.72 43.53 4.91
CA ILE A 6 -23.48 44.12 5.40
C ILE A 6 -22.90 43.16 6.43
N ASP A 7 -21.74 42.59 6.13
CA ASP A 7 -21.19 41.46 6.89
C ASP A 7 -22.26 40.36 7.07
N GLU A 8 -22.60 39.93 8.27
CA GLU A 8 -23.69 38.95 8.51
C GLU A 8 -25.07 39.57 8.76
N THR A 9 -25.19 40.90 8.72
CA THR A 9 -26.46 41.61 8.96
C THR A 9 -27.21 41.86 7.66
N ILE A 10 -28.51 41.56 7.63
CA ILE A 10 -29.39 41.88 6.50
C ILE A 10 -30.37 42.98 6.93
N LEU A 11 -30.35 44.09 6.19
CA LEU A 11 -31.31 45.17 6.28
C LEU A 11 -32.43 44.93 5.27
N GLU A 12 -33.66 44.88 5.77
CA GLU A 12 -34.87 44.74 4.99
C GLU A 12 -35.41 46.12 4.57
N ASP A 13 -36.20 46.14 3.48
CA ASP A 13 -36.89 47.33 3.00
C ASP A 13 -36.00 48.58 2.82
N VAL A 14 -34.80 48.38 2.27
CA VAL A 14 -33.81 49.43 2.05
C VAL A 14 -34.02 50.11 0.70
N ALA A 15 -33.83 51.43 0.69
CA ALA A 15 -33.63 52.20 -0.53
C ALA A 15 -32.15 52.52 -0.71
N LEU A 16 -31.58 52.07 -1.83
CA LEU A 16 -30.19 52.33 -2.21
C LEU A 16 -30.15 53.32 -3.37
N THR A 17 -29.26 54.31 -3.32
CA THR A 17 -29.04 55.25 -4.42
C THR A 17 -27.57 55.59 -4.55
N MET A 18 -27.01 55.35 -5.73
CA MET A 18 -25.62 55.65 -6.06
C MET A 18 -25.48 57.02 -6.72
N SER A 19 -24.52 57.83 -6.26
CA SER A 19 -24.08 59.04 -6.94
C SER A 19 -22.60 59.31 -6.70
N GLY A 20 -21.80 59.36 -7.77
CA GLY A 20 -20.40 59.81 -7.71
C GLY A 20 -19.50 59.08 -6.70
N GLY A 21 -19.59 57.74 -6.61
CA GLY A 21 -18.83 56.94 -5.64
C GLY A 21 -19.37 56.97 -4.21
N ARG A 22 -20.55 57.57 -4.00
CA ARG A 22 -21.27 57.53 -2.73
C ARG A 22 -22.53 56.71 -2.86
N LEU A 23 -22.69 55.74 -1.96
CA LEU A 23 -23.89 54.94 -1.81
C LEU A 23 -24.72 55.51 -0.65
N CYS A 24 -25.91 56.02 -0.97
CA CYS A 24 -26.88 56.41 0.03
C CYS A 24 -27.77 55.21 0.36
N LEU A 25 -27.85 54.85 1.64
CA LEU A 25 -28.74 53.82 2.16
C LEU A 25 -29.77 54.47 3.07
N ARG A 26 -31.04 54.13 2.85
CA ARG A 26 -32.15 54.55 3.70
C ARG A 26 -32.96 53.34 4.12
N TRP A 27 -33.24 53.23 5.42
CA TRP A 27 -34.02 52.15 6.00
C TRP A 27 -34.89 52.65 7.15
N ALA A 28 -35.88 51.86 7.56
CA ALA A 28 -36.72 52.19 8.71
C ALA A 28 -35.89 52.10 10.01
N ALA A 29 -36.06 53.06 10.91
CA ALA A 29 -35.24 53.12 12.13
C ALA A 29 -35.45 51.93 13.07
N ASP A 30 -36.58 51.22 12.95
CA ASP A 30 -36.94 50.01 13.69
C ASP A 30 -36.51 48.71 12.99
N ALA A 31 -35.96 48.77 11.78
CA ALA A 31 -35.45 47.59 11.07
C ALA A 31 -34.16 47.02 11.72
N TRP A 32 -33.68 47.64 12.81
CA TRP A 32 -32.53 47.23 13.58
C TRP A 32 -32.74 47.59 15.07
N ASP A 33 -31.77 47.34 15.95
CA ASP A 33 -31.84 47.59 17.41
C ASP A 33 -32.10 49.05 17.79
N GLY A 34 -32.17 49.93 16.78
CA GLY A 34 -32.78 51.24 16.83
C GLY A 34 -31.83 52.37 17.21
N THR A 35 -30.54 52.08 17.39
CA THR A 35 -29.59 53.10 17.84
C THR A 35 -28.64 53.57 16.73
N LEU A 36 -28.34 54.88 16.77
CA LEU A 36 -27.32 55.47 15.89
C LEU A 36 -25.93 54.89 16.15
N ASP A 37 -25.65 54.47 17.39
CA ASP A 37 -24.33 53.96 17.78
C ASP A 37 -24.07 52.57 17.19
N SER A 38 -25.04 51.65 17.29
CA SER A 38 -24.95 50.35 16.62
C SER A 38 -24.76 50.51 15.12
N ALA A 39 -25.49 51.46 14.51
CA ALA A 39 -25.36 51.83 13.10
C ALA A 39 -24.00 52.38 12.70
N ALA A 40 -23.40 53.21 13.56
CA ALA A 40 -22.05 53.69 13.33
C ALA A 40 -21.02 52.57 13.44
N GLU A 41 -21.19 51.61 14.36
CA GLU A 41 -20.25 50.50 14.55
C GLU A 41 -20.23 49.56 13.34
N LEU A 42 -21.39 49.01 12.94
CA LEU A 42 -21.48 48.09 11.80
C LEU A 42 -20.98 48.74 10.50
N LEU A 43 -21.47 49.96 10.19
CA LEU A 43 -21.12 50.65 8.95
C LEU A 43 -19.70 51.22 8.97
N GLY A 44 -19.14 51.45 10.17
CA GLY A 44 -17.79 51.96 10.36
C GLY A 44 -16.71 50.92 10.09
N VAL A 45 -17.01 49.63 10.28
CA VAL A 45 -16.08 48.50 10.05
C VAL A 45 -16.43 47.65 8.83
N ALA A 46 -17.53 47.96 8.14
CA ALA A 46 -17.93 47.24 6.94
C ALA A 46 -16.87 47.39 5.84
N ASP A 47 -16.38 46.27 5.32
CA ASP A 47 -15.49 46.22 4.15
C ASP A 47 -16.28 45.97 2.85
N GLU A 48 -17.47 45.38 2.95
CA GLU A 48 -18.28 44.94 1.82
C GLU A 48 -19.78 45.18 2.10
N LEU A 49 -20.50 45.60 1.06
CA LEU A 49 -21.96 45.72 1.06
C LEU A 49 -22.54 45.05 -0.18
N ARG A 50 -23.59 44.25 0.02
CA ARG A 50 -24.31 43.53 -1.03
C ARG A 50 -25.74 44.03 -1.12
N GLU A 51 -26.19 44.34 -2.32
CA GLU A 51 -27.62 44.47 -2.61
C GLU A 51 -28.15 43.07 -2.96
N LEU A 52 -29.23 42.65 -2.30
CA LEU A 52 -29.87 41.35 -2.50
C LEU A 52 -31.24 41.51 -3.16
N ASP A 53 -31.62 40.54 -3.99
CA ASP A 53 -32.98 40.42 -4.51
C ASP A 53 -33.90 39.63 -3.55
N ALA A 54 -35.09 39.25 -4.05
CA ALA A 54 -36.10 38.53 -3.29
C ALA A 54 -35.69 37.08 -2.93
N ASP A 55 -34.70 36.51 -3.63
CA ASP A 55 -34.22 35.14 -3.46
C ASP A 55 -32.87 35.09 -2.73
N ASP A 56 -32.48 36.17 -2.01
CA ASP A 56 -31.19 36.35 -1.34
C ASP A 56 -29.97 36.37 -2.29
N MET A 57 -30.18 36.54 -3.59
CA MET A 57 -29.08 36.59 -4.56
C MET A 57 -28.47 37.99 -4.61
N THR A 58 -27.15 38.06 -4.61
CA THR A 58 -26.44 39.35 -4.76
C THR A 58 -26.68 39.90 -6.16
N VAL A 59 -27.24 41.10 -6.26
CA VAL A 59 -27.48 41.83 -7.52
C VAL A 59 -26.55 43.02 -7.72
N ALA A 60 -25.96 43.54 -6.65
CA ALA A 60 -24.86 44.50 -6.70
C ALA A 60 -23.90 44.29 -5.52
N LEU A 61 -22.61 44.52 -5.76
CA LEU A 61 -21.54 44.36 -4.78
C LEU A 61 -20.71 45.64 -4.69
N TYR A 62 -20.39 46.06 -3.48
CA TYR A 62 -19.68 47.31 -3.23
C TYR A 62 -18.57 47.08 -2.18
N ALA A 63 -17.35 47.50 -2.50
CA ALA A 63 -16.30 47.63 -1.49
C ALA A 63 -16.52 48.93 -0.71
N VAL A 64 -16.74 48.82 0.60
CA VAL A 64 -16.95 49.98 1.46
C VAL A 64 -15.57 50.57 1.83
N ARG A 65 -15.42 51.88 1.61
CA ARG A 65 -14.18 52.63 1.90
C ARG A 65 -14.28 53.46 3.16
N GLY A 66 -15.49 53.64 3.68
CA GLY A 66 -15.75 54.33 4.93
C GLY A 66 -17.12 54.98 4.98
N LEU A 67 -17.57 55.26 6.20
CA LEU A 67 -18.82 55.97 6.48
C LEU A 67 -18.62 57.49 6.38
N ALA A 68 -19.29 58.12 5.41
CA ALA A 68 -19.19 59.56 5.19
C ALA A 68 -20.17 60.37 6.06
N SER A 69 -21.37 59.84 6.29
CA SER A 69 -22.34 60.43 7.21
C SER A 69 -23.38 59.40 7.63
N LEU A 70 -23.89 59.53 8.86
CA LEU A 70 -25.00 58.76 9.39
C LEU A 70 -25.94 59.72 10.14
N ARG A 71 -27.24 59.63 9.90
CA ARG A 71 -28.25 60.44 10.60
C ARG A 71 -29.58 59.69 10.77
N MET A 72 -30.29 60.04 11.82
CA MET A 72 -31.66 59.61 12.06
C MET A 72 -32.61 60.79 11.82
N ASP A 73 -33.61 60.58 10.96
CA ASP A 73 -34.76 61.46 10.85
C ASP A 73 -35.85 60.98 11.81
N ALA A 74 -35.98 61.71 12.92
CA ALA A 74 -36.95 61.39 13.97
C ALA A 74 -38.41 61.64 13.54
N GLU A 75 -38.65 62.52 12.56
CA GLU A 75 -40.00 62.86 12.10
C GLU A 75 -40.59 61.73 11.24
N HIS A 76 -39.74 61.09 10.44
CA HIS A 76 -40.14 60.00 9.56
C HIS A 76 -39.75 58.60 10.08
N ALA A 77 -39.09 58.53 11.25
CA ALA A 77 -38.50 57.30 11.79
C ALA A 77 -37.63 56.55 10.76
N THR A 78 -36.77 57.29 10.06
CA THR A 78 -35.87 56.72 9.03
C THR A 78 -34.41 56.99 9.37
N MET A 79 -33.55 56.02 9.05
CA MET A 79 -32.11 56.18 9.09
C MET A 79 -31.58 56.46 7.69
N GLU A 80 -30.56 57.31 7.60
CA GLU A 80 -29.84 57.55 6.35
C GLU A 80 -28.33 57.48 6.58
N ALA A 81 -27.66 56.60 5.84
CA ALA A 81 -26.22 56.50 5.78
C ALA A 81 -25.70 56.83 4.39
N VAL A 82 -24.55 57.48 4.31
CA VAL A 82 -23.81 57.69 3.08
C VAL A 82 -22.45 57.03 3.23
N LEU A 83 -22.20 56.03 2.41
CA LEU A 83 -20.93 55.29 2.36
C LEU A 83 -20.12 55.74 1.15
N CYS A 84 -18.81 55.90 1.32
CA CYS A 84 -17.88 55.93 0.20
C CYS A 84 -17.68 54.49 -0.28
N VAL A 85 -17.97 54.18 -1.54
CA VAL A 85 -17.88 52.81 -2.05
C VAL A 85 -17.26 52.74 -3.46
N ASP A 86 -16.66 51.60 -3.77
CA ASP A 86 -16.29 51.22 -5.13
C ASP A 86 -17.16 50.05 -5.61
N PRO A 87 -17.89 50.16 -6.74
CA PRO A 87 -18.64 49.04 -7.31
C PRO A 87 -17.72 47.87 -7.70
N MET A 88 -18.16 46.65 -7.41
CA MET A 88 -17.47 45.40 -7.73
C MET A 88 -18.32 44.52 -8.66
N GLU A 89 -17.68 43.66 -9.46
CA GLU A 89 -18.40 42.63 -10.21
C GLU A 89 -19.00 41.61 -9.26
N VAL A 90 -20.33 41.46 -9.31
CA VAL A 90 -21.09 40.39 -8.67
C VAL A 90 -20.60 39.05 -9.25
N GLY A 91 -19.80 38.32 -8.47
CA GLY A 91 -19.15 37.06 -8.87
C GLY A 91 -17.62 37.08 -8.87
N ALA A 92 -16.97 38.23 -8.66
CA ALA A 92 -15.50 38.29 -8.53
C ALA A 92 -14.97 37.44 -7.37
N ALA A 93 -15.74 37.31 -6.28
CA ALA A 93 -15.40 36.48 -5.12
C ALA A 93 -15.75 34.98 -5.29
N GLU A 94 -16.69 34.64 -6.17
CA GLU A 94 -17.12 33.25 -6.41
C GLU A 94 -16.20 32.50 -7.38
N LYS A 95 -15.64 33.21 -8.37
CA LYS A 95 -14.71 32.65 -9.37
C LYS A 95 -13.51 31.91 -8.72
N PRO A 96 -12.81 32.47 -7.71
CA PRO A 96 -11.72 31.77 -7.03
C PRO A 96 -12.18 30.51 -6.29
N GLY A 97 -13.34 30.56 -5.61
CA GLY A 97 -13.90 29.41 -4.88
C GLY A 97 -14.23 28.25 -5.82
N GLN A 98 -14.95 28.53 -6.91
CA GLN A 98 -15.28 27.54 -7.93
C GLN A 98 -14.02 26.93 -8.57
N GLN A 99 -12.99 27.74 -8.81
CA GLN A 99 -11.72 27.29 -9.35
C GLN A 99 -10.99 26.35 -8.38
N ILE A 100 -10.96 26.67 -7.08
CA ILE A 100 -10.36 25.81 -6.05
C ILE A 100 -11.10 24.48 -5.96
N GLU A 101 -12.43 24.50 -5.97
CA GLU A 101 -13.23 23.27 -5.94
C GLU A 101 -12.99 22.41 -7.18
N GLN A 102 -12.92 23.02 -8.37
CA GLN A 102 -12.60 22.31 -9.60
C GLN A 102 -11.21 21.67 -9.53
N GLN A 103 -10.19 22.45 -9.12
CA GLN A 103 -8.83 21.95 -8.95
C GLN A 103 -8.78 20.80 -7.93
N GLY A 104 -9.54 20.89 -6.84
CA GLY A 104 -9.67 19.83 -5.84
C GLY A 104 -10.24 18.54 -6.43
N ARG A 105 -11.30 18.63 -7.24
CA ARG A 105 -11.88 17.47 -7.94
C ARG A 105 -10.91 16.84 -8.93
N GLU A 106 -10.22 17.66 -9.73
CA GLU A 106 -9.24 17.20 -10.71
C GLU A 106 -8.05 16.51 -10.03
N LEU A 107 -7.54 17.09 -8.94
CA LEU A 107 -6.46 16.50 -8.16
C LEU A 107 -6.90 15.18 -7.51
N GLY A 108 -8.11 15.13 -6.94
CA GLY A 108 -8.67 13.90 -6.37
C GLY A 108 -8.78 12.78 -7.41
N ALA A 109 -9.31 13.08 -8.59
CA ALA A 109 -9.41 12.12 -9.68
C ALA A 109 -8.02 11.64 -10.16
N ALA A 110 -7.03 12.54 -10.22
CA ALA A 110 -5.66 12.20 -10.59
C ALA A 110 -5.00 11.27 -9.56
N ILE A 111 -5.21 11.52 -8.27
CA ILE A 111 -4.70 10.66 -7.18
C ILE A 111 -5.31 9.26 -7.28
N GLU A 112 -6.63 9.15 -7.43
CA GLU A 112 -7.32 7.86 -7.58
C GLU A 112 -6.82 7.07 -8.81
N ALA A 113 -6.63 7.76 -9.93
CA ALA A 113 -6.09 7.15 -11.14
C ALA A 113 -4.65 6.63 -10.94
N GLN A 114 -3.80 7.42 -10.26
CA GLN A 114 -2.42 7.00 -9.95
C GLN A 114 -2.39 5.83 -8.97
N SER A 115 -3.20 5.85 -7.91
CA SER A 115 -3.33 4.76 -6.94
C SER A 115 -3.77 3.46 -7.63
N THR A 116 -4.76 3.54 -8.52
CA THR A 116 -5.22 2.40 -9.31
C THR A 116 -4.12 1.85 -10.23
N ALA A 117 -3.36 2.72 -10.88
CA ALA A 117 -2.26 2.33 -11.77
C ALA A 117 -1.10 1.68 -10.99
N LEU A 118 -0.78 2.20 -9.80
CA LEU A 118 0.21 1.64 -8.89
C LEU A 118 -0.22 0.25 -8.40
N GLY A 119 -1.47 0.07 -8.01
CA GLY A 119 -2.01 -1.24 -7.63
C GLY A 119 -1.81 -2.30 -8.71
N LYS A 120 -2.21 -1.99 -9.96
CA LYS A 120 -2.01 -2.91 -11.11
C LYS A 120 -0.54 -3.25 -11.36
N ARG A 121 0.38 -2.32 -11.11
CA ARG A 121 1.82 -2.57 -11.26
C ARG A 121 2.33 -3.51 -10.18
N ILE A 122 1.88 -3.33 -8.93
CA ILE A 122 2.22 -4.21 -7.82
C ILE A 122 1.70 -5.63 -8.10
N ASP A 123 0.43 -5.77 -8.47
CA ASP A 123 -0.17 -7.07 -8.84
C ASP A 123 0.62 -7.75 -9.98
N GLY A 124 1.03 -6.98 -10.99
CA GLY A 124 1.85 -7.47 -12.08
C GLY A 124 3.26 -7.92 -11.65
N GLN A 125 3.89 -7.21 -10.71
CA GLN A 125 5.19 -7.58 -10.14
C GLN A 125 5.10 -8.83 -9.26
N GLU A 126 4.04 -8.98 -8.47
CA GLU A 126 3.79 -10.17 -7.67
C GLU A 126 3.60 -11.41 -8.55
N ALA A 127 2.81 -11.29 -9.63
CA ALA A 127 2.64 -12.35 -10.61
C ALA A 127 3.96 -12.74 -11.28
N LEU A 128 4.79 -11.76 -11.66
CA LEU A 128 6.11 -11.99 -12.25
C LEU A 128 7.05 -12.68 -11.26
N LEU A 129 7.07 -12.23 -10.00
CA LEU A 129 7.91 -12.82 -8.95
C LEU A 129 7.48 -14.27 -8.66
N GLY A 130 6.18 -14.53 -8.62
CA GLY A 130 5.64 -15.89 -8.48
C GLY A 130 6.09 -16.80 -9.62
N ALA A 131 5.97 -16.34 -10.86
CA ALA A 131 6.42 -17.09 -12.04
C ALA A 131 7.94 -17.32 -12.03
N ALA A 132 8.72 -16.30 -11.66
CA ALA A 132 10.17 -16.39 -11.53
C ALA A 132 10.59 -17.38 -10.44
N ARG A 133 9.91 -17.37 -9.28
CA ARG A 133 10.16 -18.32 -8.19
C ARG A 133 9.88 -19.76 -8.64
N VAL A 134 8.79 -20.00 -9.37
CA VAL A 134 8.48 -21.33 -9.93
C VAL A 134 9.54 -21.77 -10.93
N ALA A 135 9.98 -20.88 -11.84
CA ALA A 135 11.03 -21.19 -12.80
C ALA A 135 12.36 -21.51 -12.10
N ALA A 136 12.78 -20.67 -11.14
CA ALA A 136 14.00 -20.86 -10.37
C ALA A 136 13.98 -22.17 -9.57
N ARG A 137 12.86 -22.51 -8.91
CA ARG A 137 12.70 -23.80 -8.21
C ARG A 137 12.90 -24.98 -9.16
N ARG A 138 12.38 -24.92 -10.38
CA ARG A 138 12.56 -26.00 -11.38
C ARG A 138 14.00 -26.13 -11.83
N THR A 139 14.70 -25.02 -12.07
CA THR A 139 16.12 -25.04 -12.42
C THR A 139 16.95 -25.64 -11.29
N VAL A 140 16.77 -25.16 -10.06
CA VAL A 140 17.50 -25.70 -8.89
C VAL A 140 17.19 -27.18 -8.68
N ALA A 141 15.94 -27.63 -8.82
CA ALA A 141 15.60 -29.03 -8.68
C ALA A 141 16.18 -29.93 -9.80
N ALA A 142 16.40 -29.38 -11.00
CA ALA A 142 16.98 -30.12 -12.13
C ALA A 142 18.51 -30.17 -12.08
N ASP A 143 19.15 -29.06 -11.71
CA ASP A 143 20.60 -28.87 -11.79
C ASP A 143 21.30 -28.99 -10.44
N ALA A 144 20.59 -29.44 -9.39
CA ALA A 144 21.10 -29.54 -8.03
C ALA A 144 22.45 -30.26 -7.91
N ASP A 145 22.64 -31.31 -8.72
CA ASP A 145 23.83 -32.16 -8.69
C ASP A 145 25.06 -31.46 -9.33
N ALA A 146 24.85 -30.35 -10.05
CA ALA A 146 25.89 -29.54 -10.67
C ALA A 146 26.12 -28.20 -9.94
N MET A 147 25.31 -27.88 -8.92
CA MET A 147 25.44 -26.66 -8.12
C MET A 147 26.33 -26.91 -6.89
N THR A 148 27.07 -25.89 -6.47
CA THR A 148 27.83 -25.96 -5.22
C THR A 148 26.92 -25.83 -4.00
N ALA A 149 27.40 -26.27 -2.84
CA ALA A 149 26.68 -26.13 -1.57
C ALA A 149 26.30 -24.67 -1.28
N ASP A 150 27.20 -23.71 -1.55
CA ASP A 150 26.94 -22.27 -1.36
C ASP A 150 25.84 -21.74 -2.29
N GLU A 151 25.82 -22.18 -3.55
CA GLU A 151 24.79 -21.78 -4.51
C GLU A 151 23.41 -22.33 -4.12
N LEU A 152 23.36 -23.55 -3.60
CA LEU A 152 22.13 -24.16 -3.08
C LEU A 152 21.67 -23.52 -1.77
N ALA A 153 22.60 -23.17 -0.88
CA ALA A 153 22.31 -22.41 0.34
C ALA A 153 21.68 -21.04 0.00
N ALA A 154 22.18 -20.35 -1.02
CA ALA A 154 21.59 -19.11 -1.52
C ALA A 154 20.17 -19.29 -2.09
N CYS A 155 19.84 -20.50 -2.56
CA CYS A 155 18.52 -20.84 -3.08
C CYS A 155 17.51 -21.26 -2.00
N VAL A 156 17.92 -21.47 -0.75
CA VAL A 156 17.03 -21.92 0.35
C VAL A 156 15.74 -21.08 0.46
N PRO A 157 15.77 -19.73 0.43
CA PRO A 157 14.55 -18.92 0.52
C PRO A 157 13.57 -19.13 -0.65
N LEU A 158 14.03 -19.71 -1.76
CA LEU A 158 13.18 -20.02 -2.88
C LEU A 158 12.21 -21.14 -2.54
N PHE A 159 12.56 -22.10 -1.68
CA PHE A 159 11.75 -23.28 -1.37
C PHE A 159 10.89 -23.10 -0.12
N ASP A 160 9.88 -23.95 -0.01
CA ASP A 160 9.01 -23.96 1.18
C ASP A 160 9.71 -24.76 2.29
N ALA A 161 9.58 -24.31 3.53
CA ALA A 161 10.15 -25.02 4.67
C ALA A 161 9.46 -26.38 4.84
N TRP A 162 10.21 -27.39 5.26
CA TRP A 162 9.64 -28.69 5.60
C TRP A 162 8.58 -28.53 6.71
N ASP A 163 7.46 -29.22 6.55
CA ASP A 163 6.34 -29.21 7.48
C ASP A 163 6.02 -30.64 7.92
N GLY A 164 6.11 -30.91 9.22
CA GLY A 164 5.79 -32.19 9.85
C GLY A 164 4.29 -32.40 10.14
N GLY A 165 3.45 -31.41 9.80
CA GLY A 165 2.01 -31.36 10.07
C GLY A 165 1.14 -32.18 9.11
N SER A 166 1.59 -33.37 8.69
CA SER A 166 0.85 -34.27 7.78
C SER A 166 0.73 -33.77 6.34
N VAL A 167 1.82 -33.26 5.78
CA VAL A 167 1.93 -32.85 4.37
C VAL A 167 2.30 -34.05 3.51
N ALA A 168 1.61 -34.22 2.37
CA ALA A 168 1.96 -35.25 1.39
C ALA A 168 3.08 -34.72 0.48
N TYR A 169 4.23 -35.39 0.52
CA TYR A 169 5.37 -35.13 -0.36
C TYR A 169 5.48 -36.22 -1.42
N ALA A 170 5.63 -35.81 -2.67
CA ALA A 170 5.93 -36.69 -3.79
C ALA A 170 7.45 -36.91 -3.92
N MET A 171 7.85 -38.03 -4.55
CA MET A 171 9.24 -38.25 -4.92
C MET A 171 9.73 -37.10 -5.82
N GLY A 172 10.88 -36.52 -5.48
CA GLY A 172 11.49 -35.39 -6.18
C GLY A 172 11.11 -34.02 -5.62
N ASP A 173 10.14 -33.91 -4.71
CA ASP A 173 9.81 -32.64 -4.05
C ASP A 173 11.02 -32.09 -3.28
N VAL A 174 11.19 -30.76 -3.26
CA VAL A 174 12.32 -30.10 -2.59
C VAL A 174 11.82 -29.22 -1.46
N VAL A 175 12.42 -29.36 -0.28
CA VAL A 175 12.10 -28.59 0.92
C VAL A 175 13.34 -27.94 1.52
N ALA A 176 13.13 -26.82 2.20
CA ALA A 176 14.15 -26.20 3.04
C ALA A 176 14.07 -26.74 4.48
N TYR A 177 15.20 -27.15 5.04
CA TYR A 177 15.29 -27.58 6.44
C TYR A 177 16.66 -27.22 7.01
N SER A 178 16.69 -26.59 8.19
CA SER A 178 17.91 -26.21 8.90
C SER A 178 18.97 -25.47 8.05
N GLY A 179 18.54 -24.66 7.09
CA GLY A 179 19.43 -23.89 6.21
C GLY A 179 19.97 -24.65 5.00
N ALA A 180 19.51 -25.88 4.75
CA ALA A 180 19.86 -26.67 3.59
C ALA A 180 18.62 -27.11 2.80
N LEU A 181 18.83 -27.56 1.55
CA LEU A 181 17.79 -28.11 0.69
C LEU A 181 17.83 -29.65 0.72
N TYR A 182 16.65 -30.26 0.76
CA TYR A 182 16.49 -31.71 0.73
C TYR A 182 15.48 -32.09 -0.34
N ARG A 183 15.80 -33.14 -1.10
CA ARG A 183 14.92 -33.76 -2.08
C ARG A 183 14.24 -34.98 -1.47
N CYS A 184 12.93 -35.07 -1.62
CA CYS A 184 12.13 -36.22 -1.22
C CYS A 184 12.53 -37.44 -2.08
N ALA A 185 13.06 -38.48 -1.45
CA ALA A 185 13.51 -39.69 -2.12
C ALA A 185 12.35 -40.66 -2.40
N GLN A 186 11.34 -40.67 -1.52
CA GLN A 186 10.20 -41.59 -1.59
C GLN A 186 8.91 -40.85 -1.21
N ALA A 187 7.85 -41.04 -1.99
CA ALA A 187 6.56 -40.40 -1.71
C ALA A 187 6.02 -40.84 -0.34
N HIS A 188 5.70 -39.87 0.52
CA HIS A 188 5.24 -40.13 1.89
C HIS A 188 4.37 -38.98 2.42
N THR A 189 3.74 -39.20 3.57
CA THR A 189 3.11 -38.13 4.35
C THR A 189 4.01 -37.82 5.53
N SER A 190 4.30 -36.54 5.76
CA SER A 190 5.19 -36.11 6.83
C SER A 190 4.63 -36.42 8.21
N GLN A 191 5.51 -36.72 9.15
CA GLN A 191 5.18 -37.01 10.54
C GLN A 191 6.25 -36.41 11.45
N ALA A 192 5.87 -36.08 12.68
CA ALA A 192 6.83 -35.72 13.73
C ALA A 192 7.91 -36.80 13.88
N GLY A 193 9.19 -36.39 13.83
CA GLY A 193 10.34 -37.28 13.86
C GLY A 193 10.80 -37.80 12.49
N TRP A 194 10.06 -37.52 11.41
CA TRP A 194 10.49 -37.79 10.03
C TRP A 194 11.09 -36.55 9.39
N THR A 195 11.99 -35.88 10.11
CA THR A 195 12.64 -34.66 9.65
C THR A 195 13.69 -34.98 8.58
N PRO A 196 13.96 -34.06 7.63
CA PRO A 196 14.87 -34.32 6.52
C PRO A 196 16.29 -34.74 6.90
N ASP A 197 16.78 -34.31 8.05
CA ASP A 197 18.08 -34.69 8.60
C ASP A 197 18.09 -36.08 9.27
N ALA A 198 16.93 -36.54 9.76
CA ALA A 198 16.79 -37.77 10.53
C ALA A 198 16.32 -38.97 9.68
N THR A 199 15.53 -38.77 8.62
CA THR A 199 14.95 -39.86 7.82
C THR A 199 15.51 -39.92 6.40
N ARG A 200 16.69 -40.53 6.27
CA ARG A 200 17.46 -40.62 5.01
C ARG A 200 16.81 -41.47 3.91
N ALA A 201 15.98 -42.44 4.28
CA ALA A 201 15.18 -43.17 3.30
C ALA A 201 14.12 -42.29 2.63
N LEU A 202 13.69 -41.21 3.28
CA LEU A 202 12.66 -40.29 2.79
C LEU A 202 13.24 -39.01 2.19
N TRP A 203 14.44 -38.59 2.63
CA TRP A 203 15.05 -37.32 2.25
C TRP A 203 16.54 -37.45 1.91
N THR A 204 16.91 -36.92 0.74
CA THR A 204 18.30 -36.82 0.27
C THR A 204 18.73 -35.35 0.34
N PRO A 205 19.81 -35.00 1.04
CA PRO A 205 20.34 -33.63 1.02
C PRO A 205 20.79 -33.25 -0.40
N MET A 206 20.56 -32.01 -0.80
CA MET A 206 21.01 -31.46 -2.09
C MET A 206 22.30 -30.66 -1.87
N GLY A 207 23.26 -30.77 -2.80
CA GLY A 207 24.52 -30.03 -2.72
C GLY A 207 25.61 -30.67 -1.88
N VAL A 208 25.43 -31.95 -1.52
CA VAL A 208 26.53 -32.80 -1.06
C VAL A 208 27.45 -33.04 -2.25
N SER A 209 28.51 -32.22 -2.36
CA SER A 209 29.64 -32.47 -3.23
C SER A 209 30.75 -33.14 -2.44
N ALA A 210 31.69 -33.78 -3.14
CA ALA A 210 32.90 -34.37 -2.57
C ALA A 210 33.77 -33.39 -1.75
N ASP A 211 33.46 -32.08 -1.80
CA ASP A 211 34.19 -31.02 -1.10
C ASP A 211 33.65 -30.75 0.32
N ASP A 212 32.43 -31.20 0.67
CA ASP A 212 31.88 -31.14 2.03
C ASP A 212 31.29 -32.50 2.47
N PRO A 213 32.17 -33.48 2.76
CA PRO A 213 31.77 -34.80 3.23
C PRO A 213 31.06 -34.78 4.59
N GLU A 214 31.16 -33.72 5.38
CA GLU A 214 30.48 -33.60 6.69
C GLU A 214 28.96 -33.38 6.53
N ALA A 215 28.52 -32.87 5.38
CA ALA A 215 27.10 -32.77 5.04
C ALA A 215 26.48 -34.14 4.66
N VAL A 216 27.31 -35.11 4.27
CA VAL A 216 26.89 -36.48 3.98
C VAL A 216 26.72 -37.25 5.30
N PRO A 217 25.54 -37.79 5.61
CA PRO A 217 25.35 -38.53 6.86
C PRO A 217 26.17 -39.82 6.88
N GLU A 218 26.69 -40.19 8.06
CA GLU A 218 27.22 -41.54 8.29
C GLU A 218 26.16 -42.61 7.98
N TRP A 219 26.60 -43.69 7.36
CA TRP A 219 25.77 -44.83 7.01
C TRP A 219 25.24 -45.47 8.29
N VAL A 220 23.94 -45.73 8.29
CA VAL A 220 23.26 -46.43 9.38
C VAL A 220 22.63 -47.68 8.79
N GLN A 221 22.90 -48.83 9.40
CA GLN A 221 22.32 -50.11 9.00
C GLN A 221 20.79 -50.02 8.99
N PRO A 222 20.13 -50.20 7.82
CA PRO A 222 18.69 -50.25 7.76
C PRO A 222 18.14 -51.44 8.54
N THR A 223 17.02 -51.22 9.23
CA THR A 223 16.26 -52.21 10.00
C THR A 223 15.23 -52.95 9.14
N GLY A 224 14.94 -52.47 7.93
CA GLY A 224 14.08 -53.13 6.95
C GLY A 224 13.94 -52.36 5.64
N ALA A 225 12.89 -52.68 4.87
CA ALA A 225 12.65 -52.03 3.57
C ALA A 225 12.22 -50.55 3.68
N HIS A 226 11.78 -50.12 4.86
CA HIS A 226 11.21 -48.78 5.09
C HIS A 226 12.28 -47.72 5.38
N ASP A 227 13.48 -48.14 5.79
CA ASP A 227 14.65 -47.30 6.02
C ASP A 227 15.82 -47.63 5.08
N ALA A 228 15.55 -48.43 4.04
CA ALA A 228 16.52 -48.77 3.02
C ALA A 228 16.85 -47.54 2.14
N TYR A 229 18.11 -47.43 1.72
CA TYR A 229 18.60 -46.32 0.90
C TYR A 229 18.10 -46.44 -0.54
N ALA A 230 17.70 -45.32 -1.14
CA ALA A 230 17.30 -45.29 -2.54
C ALA A 230 18.54 -45.29 -3.45
N LYS A 231 18.36 -45.55 -4.74
CA LYS A 231 19.45 -45.39 -5.71
C LYS A 231 19.86 -43.92 -5.76
N GLY A 232 21.16 -43.65 -5.74
CA GLY A 232 21.72 -42.31 -5.72
C GLY A 232 21.80 -41.68 -4.32
N SER A 233 21.43 -42.39 -3.24
CA SER A 233 21.66 -41.89 -1.88
C SER A 233 23.16 -41.86 -1.54
N HIS A 234 23.63 -40.74 -1.01
CA HIS A 234 25.01 -40.58 -0.53
C HIS A 234 25.09 -40.83 0.98
N VAL A 235 26.11 -41.59 1.41
CA VAL A 235 26.44 -41.84 2.82
C VAL A 235 27.95 -41.77 3.05
N MET A 236 28.35 -41.35 4.24
CA MET A 236 29.71 -41.52 4.72
C MET A 236 29.85 -42.89 5.37
N HIS A 237 30.90 -43.63 5.09
CA HIS A 237 31.18 -44.88 5.80
C HIS A 237 32.69 -45.07 5.91
N ASN A 238 33.18 -45.15 7.15
CA ASN A 238 34.61 -45.22 7.47
C ASN A 238 35.42 -44.04 6.88
N GLY A 239 34.86 -42.83 6.92
CA GLY A 239 35.51 -41.62 6.40
C GLY A 239 35.62 -41.57 4.87
N THR A 240 34.85 -42.41 4.17
CA THR A 240 34.74 -42.43 2.71
C THR A 240 33.29 -42.22 2.30
N GLU A 241 33.06 -41.42 1.26
CA GLU A 241 31.73 -41.21 0.69
C GLU A 241 31.34 -42.33 -0.28
N TRP A 242 30.08 -42.77 -0.21
CA TRP A 242 29.52 -43.83 -1.03
C TRP A 242 28.15 -43.44 -1.58
N VAL A 243 27.90 -43.82 -2.83
CA VAL A 243 26.61 -43.64 -3.53
C VAL A 243 25.94 -44.99 -3.71
N SER A 244 24.68 -45.10 -3.30
CA SER A 244 23.90 -46.32 -3.50
C SER A 244 23.59 -46.54 -5.00
N ASP A 245 23.89 -47.72 -5.53
CA ASP A 245 23.60 -48.09 -6.91
C ASP A 245 22.20 -48.71 -7.07
N LEU A 246 21.55 -49.03 -5.96
CA LEU A 246 20.31 -49.80 -5.88
C LEU A 246 19.20 -49.02 -5.17
N ASP A 247 17.97 -49.21 -5.62
CA ASP A 247 16.80 -48.85 -4.83
C ASP A 247 16.60 -49.86 -3.70
N ALA A 248 16.15 -49.37 -2.54
CA ALA A 248 15.98 -50.14 -1.31
C ALA A 248 17.25 -50.89 -0.89
N ASN A 249 18.41 -50.23 -0.97
CA ASN A 249 19.69 -50.75 -0.54
C ASN A 249 19.79 -50.81 1.00
N VAL A 250 19.94 -52.03 1.51
CA VAL A 250 20.09 -52.34 2.93
C VAL A 250 21.50 -52.82 3.29
N TRP A 251 22.39 -52.93 2.30
CA TRP A 251 23.73 -53.47 2.48
C TRP A 251 24.69 -52.37 2.96
N GLU A 252 25.74 -52.78 3.67
CA GLU A 252 26.81 -51.88 4.12
C GLU A 252 27.69 -51.43 2.93
N PRO A 253 28.13 -50.16 2.88
CA PRO A 253 29.06 -49.69 1.86
C PRO A 253 30.37 -50.50 1.86
N GLY A 254 30.84 -50.86 0.67
CA GLY A 254 31.95 -51.79 0.49
C GLY A 254 31.57 -53.28 0.45
N VAL A 255 30.32 -53.65 0.76
CA VAL A 255 29.81 -55.02 0.58
C VAL A 255 29.17 -55.20 -0.80
N SER A 256 28.10 -54.47 -1.09
CA SER A 256 27.35 -54.59 -2.36
C SER A 256 26.43 -53.40 -2.59
N GLY A 257 26.27 -53.00 -3.86
CA GLY A 257 25.31 -51.97 -4.27
C GLY A 257 25.73 -50.55 -3.93
N TRP A 258 27.03 -50.29 -3.72
CA TRP A 258 27.57 -48.96 -3.48
C TRP A 258 28.77 -48.68 -4.37
N THR A 259 28.83 -47.46 -4.89
CA THR A 259 29.99 -46.90 -5.61
C THR A 259 30.70 -45.88 -4.72
N GLN A 260 32.00 -46.04 -4.53
CA GLN A 260 32.83 -45.09 -3.79
C GLN A 260 32.99 -43.77 -4.58
N VAL A 261 32.77 -42.62 -3.93
CA VAL A 261 33.00 -41.30 -4.53
C VAL A 261 34.47 -40.92 -4.32
N GLY A 262 35.19 -40.61 -5.39
CA GLY A 262 36.60 -40.20 -5.34
C GLY A 262 37.64 -41.33 -5.31
N GLY A 263 37.24 -42.59 -5.47
CA GLY A 263 38.15 -43.71 -5.66
C GLY A 263 38.61 -43.82 -7.13
N ASP A 264 39.89 -43.59 -7.39
CA ASP A 264 40.53 -43.84 -8.69
C ASP A 264 40.27 -45.30 -9.10
N ALA A 265 39.74 -45.50 -10.31
CA ALA A 265 39.50 -46.83 -10.86
C ALA A 265 40.85 -47.47 -11.19
N GLY A 266 41.38 -48.27 -10.25
CA GLY A 266 42.55 -49.13 -10.46
C GLY A 266 42.26 -50.29 -11.39
#